data_AF-A0A7C5VXM3-F1
#
_entry.id   AF-A0A7C5VXM3-F1
#
_cell.length_a   1.000
_cell.length_b   1.000
_cell.length_c   1.000
_cell.angle_alpha   90.00
_cell.angle_beta   90.00
_cell.angle_gamma   90.00
#
_symmetry.space_group_name_H-M   'P 1'
#
loop_
_entity.id
_entity.type
_entity.pdbx_description
1 polymer ?
#
loop_
_entity_poly.entity_id
_entity_poly.type
_entity_poly.pdbx_seq_one_letter_code
_entity_poly.pdbx_strand_id
1 'polypeptide(L)'
;MTASSVTARTLDRDLELRRPPRSLWSDGWRRFRKNRLAIAGMAYILFLAIVAIAAPVIAPHNPVQSDVQHAGVFRQAAWIHDPNPMRTGTWEYPLGTDSVGRDVFSRLVYG
;
A
#
# COMPACT_ATOMS: atom_id res chain seq x y z
N MET A 1 40.81 47.67 25.80
CA MET A 1 40.71 46.43 25.00
C MET A 1 39.31 45.78 25.09
N THR A 2 38.23 46.56 25.17
CA THR A 2 36.87 46.06 25.49
C THR A 2 35.84 46.26 24.37
N ALA A 3 36.16 47.02 23.32
CA ALA A 3 35.22 47.29 22.22
C ALA A 3 35.01 46.09 21.28
N SER A 4 36.07 45.33 20.97
CA SER A 4 36.01 44.25 19.97
C SER A 4 35.17 43.04 20.41
N SER A 5 35.05 42.78 21.72
CA SER A 5 34.28 41.65 22.25
C SER A 5 32.77 41.92 22.39
N VAL A 6 32.36 43.19 22.30
CA VAL A 6 30.96 43.60 22.26
C VAL A 6 30.44 43.48 20.84
N THR A 7 31.20 43.99 19.86
CA THR A 7 30.86 43.90 18.43
C THR A 7 30.78 42.47 17.93
N ALA A 8 31.67 41.58 18.37
CA ALA A 8 31.60 40.16 18.02
C ALA A 8 30.31 39.49 18.53
N ARG A 9 29.90 39.81 19.76
CA ARG A 9 28.66 39.28 20.36
C ARG A 9 27.40 39.80 19.70
N THR A 10 27.37 41.06 19.24
CA THR A 10 26.22 41.60 18.52
C THR A 10 26.12 41.00 17.12
N LEU A 11 27.25 40.81 16.43
CA LEU A 11 27.28 40.18 15.11
C LEU A 11 26.78 38.73 15.16
N ASP A 12 27.21 37.94 16.14
CA ASP A 12 26.74 36.55 16.31
C ASP A 12 25.23 36.48 16.60
N ARG A 13 24.70 37.41 17.42
CA ARG A 13 23.27 37.50 17.70
C ARG A 13 22.47 37.84 16.44
N ASP A 14 22.94 38.80 15.66
CA ASP A 14 22.30 39.21 14.40
C ASP A 14 22.35 38.08 13.36
N LEU A 15 23.41 37.26 13.36
CA LEU A 15 23.54 36.07 12.51
C LEU A 15 22.62 34.93 12.96
N GLU A 16 22.45 34.71 14.27
CA GLU A 16 21.48 33.73 14.79
C GLU A 16 20.04 34.11 14.43
N LEU A 17 19.68 35.39 14.55
CA LEU A 17 18.35 35.91 14.22
C LEU A 17 18.04 35.90 12.72
N ARG A 18 19.07 35.86 11.86
CA ARG A 18 18.93 35.78 10.39
C ARG A 18 18.79 34.37 9.83
N ARG A 19 18.83 33.32 10.66
CA ARG A 19 18.56 31.95 10.16
C ARG A 19 17.09 31.86 9.74
N PRO A 20 16.80 31.63 8.44
CA PRO A 20 15.42 31.55 7.99
C PRO A 20 14.72 30.38 8.70
N PRO A 21 13.51 30.58 9.24
CA PRO A 21 12.76 29.51 9.87
C PRO A 21 12.54 28.39 8.84
N ARG A 22 13.05 27.20 9.13
CA ARG A 22 12.85 26.04 8.26
C ARG A 22 11.37 25.67 8.28
N SER A 23 10.82 25.42 7.11
CA SER A 23 9.44 24.92 6.98
C SER A 23 9.31 23.59 7.71
N LEU A 24 8.34 23.51 8.62
CA LEU A 24 8.03 22.30 9.39
C LEU A 24 7.72 21.11 8.46
N TRP A 25 7.12 21.38 7.30
CA TRP A 25 6.85 20.39 6.25
C TRP A 25 8.12 19.83 5.62
N SER A 26 9.09 20.70 5.32
CA SER A 26 10.39 20.29 4.77
C SER A 26 11.16 19.41 5.76
N ASP A 27 11.17 19.80 7.03
CA ASP A 27 11.85 19.03 8.07
C ASP A 27 11.15 17.70 8.36
N GLY A 28 9.81 17.67 8.33
CA GLY A 28 9.01 16.45 8.42
C GLY A 28 9.31 15.48 7.28
N TRP A 29 9.30 15.96 6.03
CA TRP A 29 9.61 15.13 4.85
C TRP A 29 11.03 14.56 4.88
N ARG A 30 12.00 15.36 5.31
CA ARG A 30 13.39 14.92 5.44
C ARG A 30 13.57 13.84 6.50
N ARG A 31 12.84 13.92 7.62
CA ARG A 31 12.85 12.88 8.68
C ARG A 31 12.15 11.61 8.20
N PHE A 32 11.02 11.74 7.51
CA PHE A 32 10.27 10.63 6.93
C PHE A 32 11.14 9.80 5.98
N ARG A 33 11.80 10.44 5.01
CA ARG A 33 12.69 9.76 4.04
C ARG A 33 13.92 9.10 4.66
N LYS A 34 14.33 9.48 5.86
CA LYS A 34 15.44 8.83 6.57
C LYS A 34 15.00 7.58 7.33
N ASN A 35 13.71 7.45 7.63
CA ASN A 35 13.18 6.31 8.35
C ASN A 35 12.86 5.17 7.36
N ARG A 36 13.66 4.11 7.40
CA ARG A 36 13.49 2.92 6.55
C ARG A 36 12.14 2.23 6.76
N LEU A 37 11.64 2.20 8.00
CA LEU A 37 10.33 1.64 8.32
C LEU A 37 9.20 2.47 7.68
N ALA A 38 9.33 3.79 7.72
CA ALA A 38 8.36 4.69 7.12
C ALA A 38 8.32 4.58 5.59
N ILE A 39 9.49 4.45 4.94
CA ILE A 39 9.58 4.18 3.51
C ILE A 39 9.00 2.81 3.16
N ALA A 40 9.29 1.76 3.94
CA ALA A 40 8.73 0.43 3.70
C ALA A 40 7.19 0.44 3.78
N GLY A 41 6.63 1.11 4.79
CA GLY A 41 5.18 1.31 4.91
C GLY A 41 4.59 2.09 3.73
N MET A 42 5.23 3.18 3.31
CA MET A 42 4.82 3.94 2.12
C MET A 42 4.86 3.09 0.85
N ALA A 43 5.92 2.30 0.66
CA ALA A 43 6.04 1.40 -0.48
C ALA A 43 4.94 0.33 -0.48
N TYR A 44 4.61 -0.23 0.69
CA TYR A 44 3.52 -1.19 0.84
C TYR A 44 2.15 -0.59 0.51
N ILE A 45 1.87 0.62 1.01
CA ILE A 45 0.62 1.34 0.69
C ILE A 45 0.55 1.62 -0.81
N LEU A 46 1.65 2.08 -1.41
CA LEU A 46 1.71 2.35 -2.84
C LEU A 46 1.51 1.06 -3.66
N PHE A 47 2.08 -0.05 -3.23
CA PHE A 47 1.86 -1.36 -3.83
C PHE A 47 0.38 -1.75 -3.79
N LEU A 48 -0.28 -1.65 -2.64
CA LEU A 48 -1.71 -1.93 -2.53
C LEU A 48 -2.56 -1.00 -3.41
N ALA A 49 -2.21 0.29 -3.48
CA ALA A 49 -2.89 1.25 -4.35
C ALA A 49 -2.75 0.87 -5.83
N ILE A 50 -1.57 0.42 -6.26
CA ILE A 50 -1.35 -0.07 -7.62
C ILE A 50 -2.20 -1.31 -7.89
N VAL A 51 -2.25 -2.27 -6.97
CA VAL A 51 -3.10 -3.47 -7.09
C VAL A 51 -4.58 -3.10 -7.23
N ALA A 52 -5.07 -2.16 -6.42
CA ALA A 52 -6.45 -1.68 -6.48
C ALA A 52 -6.77 -0.96 -7.79
N ILE A 53 -5.87 -0.13 -8.31
CA ILE A 53 -6.05 0.54 -9.61
C ILE A 53 -6.02 -0.47 -10.76
N ALA A 54 -5.17 -1.50 -10.66
CA ALA A 54 -5.05 -2.58 -11.63
C ALA A 54 -6.11 -3.68 -11.45
N ALA A 55 -7.02 -3.56 -10.47
CA ALA A 55 -8.10 -4.51 -10.20
C ALA A 55 -8.88 -4.94 -11.45
N PRO A 56 -9.35 -4.05 -12.36
CA PRO A 56 -10.11 -4.48 -13.54
C PRO A 56 -9.31 -5.28 -14.56
N VAL A 57 -7.97 -5.27 -14.49
CA VAL A 57 -7.09 -6.03 -15.39
C VAL A 57 -6.67 -7.36 -14.75
N ILE A 58 -6.53 -7.39 -13.42
CA ILE A 58 -6.01 -8.55 -12.68
C ILE A 58 -7.14 -9.45 -12.19
N ALA A 59 -8.29 -8.90 -11.83
CA ALA A 59 -9.43 -9.67 -11.34
C ALA A 59 -10.15 -10.36 -12.52
N PRO A 60 -10.18 -11.70 -12.55
CA PRO A 60 -10.80 -12.44 -13.65
C PRO A 60 -12.33 -12.34 -13.65
N HIS A 61 -12.95 -12.07 -12.49
CA HIS A 61 -14.40 -12.10 -12.33
C HIS A 61 -14.94 -10.86 -11.62
N ASN A 62 -16.25 -10.63 -11.78
CA ASN A 62 -16.94 -9.59 -11.02
C ASN A 62 -17.02 -10.00 -9.54
N PRO A 63 -16.58 -9.15 -8.58
CA PRO A 63 -16.54 -9.51 -7.16
C PRO A 63 -17.91 -9.68 -6.51
N VAL A 64 -18.96 -9.10 -7.09
CA VAL A 64 -20.32 -9.10 -6.53
C VAL A 64 -21.22 -10.12 -7.22
N GLN A 65 -21.03 -10.33 -8.51
CA GLN A 65 -21.85 -11.27 -9.27
C GLN A 65 -21.36 -12.71 -9.03
N SER A 66 -22.26 -13.55 -8.54
CA SER A 66 -22.05 -14.99 -8.58
C SER A 66 -22.13 -15.42 -10.04
N ASP A 67 -21.12 -16.16 -10.51
CA ASP A 67 -21.20 -16.78 -11.82
C ASP A 67 -22.38 -17.77 -11.81
N VAL A 68 -23.44 -17.44 -12.55
CA VAL A 68 -24.70 -18.21 -12.55
C VAL A 68 -24.47 -19.62 -13.10
N GLN A 69 -23.42 -19.82 -13.91
CA GLN A 69 -23.03 -21.12 -14.44
C GLN A 69 -22.37 -22.02 -13.38
N HIS A 70 -21.83 -21.43 -12.32
CA HIS A 70 -21.13 -22.13 -11.23
C HIS A 70 -21.73 -21.86 -9.84
N ALA A 71 -22.94 -21.31 -9.80
CA ALA A 71 -23.63 -20.91 -8.58
C ALA A 71 -23.76 -22.10 -7.62
N GLY A 72 -23.22 -21.95 -6.41
CA GLY A 72 -23.23 -22.96 -5.36
C GLY A 72 -22.11 -24.01 -5.42
N VAL A 73 -21.16 -23.89 -6.35
CA VAL A 73 -20.00 -24.79 -6.41
C VAL A 73 -18.82 -24.19 -5.64
N PHE A 74 -18.50 -24.80 -4.50
CA PHE A 74 -17.27 -24.54 -3.76
C PHE A 74 -16.08 -25.19 -4.49
N ARG A 75 -15.16 -24.35 -4.97
CA ARG A 75 -13.89 -24.76 -5.58
C ARG A 75 -12.74 -24.43 -4.65
N GLN A 76 -11.78 -25.34 -4.57
CA GLN A 76 -10.54 -25.13 -3.84
C GLN A 76 -9.61 -24.17 -4.62
N ALA A 77 -8.54 -23.71 -3.95
CA ALA A 77 -7.54 -22.86 -4.57
C ALA A 77 -6.82 -23.59 -5.72
N ALA A 78 -6.34 -22.85 -6.72
CA ALA A 78 -5.84 -23.39 -7.99
C ALA A 78 -4.73 -24.45 -7.85
N TRP A 79 -3.96 -24.41 -6.76
CA TRP A 79 -2.87 -25.36 -6.48
C TRP A 79 -3.33 -26.63 -5.76
N ILE A 80 -4.62 -26.80 -5.47
CA ILE A 80 -5.15 -27.96 -4.77
C ILE A 80 -5.94 -28.85 -5.74
N HIS A 81 -5.53 -30.11 -5.82
CA HIS A 81 -6.21 -31.14 -6.59
C HIS A 81 -7.13 -31.95 -5.70
N ASP A 82 -8.41 -32.00 -6.07
CA ASP A 82 -9.45 -32.79 -5.41
C ASP A 82 -9.93 -33.88 -6.38
N PRO A 83 -10.12 -35.14 -5.92
CA PRO A 83 -10.66 -36.21 -6.76
C PRO A 83 -12.07 -35.91 -7.30
N ASN A 84 -12.83 -35.00 -6.68
CA ASN A 84 -14.06 -34.47 -7.26
C ASN A 84 -13.74 -33.32 -8.25
N PRO A 85 -14.05 -33.48 -9.56
CA PRO A 85 -13.80 -32.46 -10.58
C PRO A 85 -14.47 -31.12 -10.27
N MET A 86 -15.58 -31.11 -9.55
CA MET A 86 -16.30 -29.89 -9.18
C MET A 86 -15.58 -29.08 -8.09
N ARG A 87 -14.74 -29.73 -7.28
CA ARG A 87 -14.03 -29.12 -6.15
C ARG A 87 -12.56 -28.85 -6.46
N THR A 88 -12.02 -29.43 -7.52
CA THR A 88 -10.64 -29.22 -7.96
C THR A 88 -10.37 -27.74 -8.25
N GLY A 89 -9.21 -27.26 -7.83
CA GLY A 89 -8.77 -25.90 -8.09
C GLY A 89 -8.43 -25.67 -9.57
N THR A 90 -8.72 -24.46 -10.04
CA THR A 90 -8.41 -24.03 -11.41
C THR A 90 -7.83 -22.62 -11.39
N TRP A 91 -6.96 -22.29 -12.36
CA TRP A 91 -6.37 -20.95 -12.47
C TRP A 91 -7.37 -19.86 -12.88
N GLU A 92 -8.55 -20.25 -13.33
CA GLU A 92 -9.70 -19.36 -13.52
C GLU A 92 -10.17 -18.76 -12.18
N TYR A 93 -10.05 -19.53 -11.09
CA TYR A 93 -10.33 -19.11 -9.72
C TYR A 93 -9.08 -19.30 -8.84
N PRO A 94 -8.09 -18.38 -8.89
CA PRO A 94 -6.78 -18.57 -8.25
C PRO A 94 -6.85 -18.95 -6.77
N LEU A 95 -7.77 -18.32 -6.03
CA LEU A 95 -8.02 -18.59 -4.61
C LEU A 95 -9.28 -19.43 -4.36
N GLY A 96 -9.88 -19.97 -5.43
CA GLY A 96 -11.13 -20.72 -5.36
C GLY A 96 -12.37 -19.83 -5.23
N THR A 97 -13.48 -20.47 -4.90
CA THR A 97 -14.79 -19.83 -4.75
C THR A 97 -15.33 -19.99 -3.34
N ASP A 98 -16.20 -19.07 -2.91
CA ASP A 98 -16.93 -19.23 -1.65
C ASP A 98 -18.07 -20.27 -1.75
N SER A 99 -18.81 -20.47 -0.65
CA SER A 99 -19.94 -21.42 -0.59
C SER A 99 -21.10 -21.08 -1.54
N VAL A 100 -21.11 -19.88 -2.11
CA VAL A 100 -22.11 -19.38 -3.06
C VAL A 100 -21.57 -19.40 -4.49
N GLY A 101 -20.29 -19.72 -4.69
CA GLY A 101 -19.64 -19.76 -6.01
C GLY A 101 -19.03 -18.43 -6.45
N ARG A 102 -18.82 -17.47 -5.55
CA ARG A 102 -18.17 -16.18 -5.86
C ARG A 102 -16.65 -16.30 -5.81
N ASP A 103 -15.95 -15.66 -6.74
CA ASP A 103 -14.49 -15.64 -6.77
C ASP A 103 -13.90 -14.90 -5.56
N VAL A 104 -13.14 -15.63 -4.74
CA VAL A 104 -12.49 -15.09 -3.54
C VAL A 104 -11.36 -14.13 -3.91
N PHE A 105 -10.63 -14.39 -4.99
CA PHE A 105 -9.51 -13.56 -5.41
C PHE A 105 -9.98 -12.18 -5.88
N SER A 106 -10.96 -12.14 -6.77
CA SER A 106 -11.56 -10.87 -7.22
C SER A 106 -12.10 -10.07 -6.04
N ARG A 107 -12.75 -10.71 -5.06
CA ARG A 107 -13.24 -10.00 -3.86
C ARG A 107 -12.12 -9.42 -3.00
N LEU A 108 -11.02 -10.14 -2.81
CA LEU A 108 -9.87 -9.61 -2.07
C LEU A 108 -9.19 -8.43 -2.79
N VAL A 109 -9.16 -8.46 -4.13
CA VAL A 109 -8.56 -7.39 -4.93
C VAL A 109 -9.43 -6.14 -4.93
N TYR A 110 -10.76 -6.29 -5.00
CA TYR A 110 -11.70 -5.16 -5.00
C TYR A 110 -11.98 -4.58 -3.61
N GLY A 111 -11.87 -5.37 -2.54
CA GLY A 111 -12.19 -4.98 -1.17
C GLY A 111 -13.62 -5.30 -0.77
#